data_AF-A0A961PCP1-F1
#
_entry.id   AF-A0A961PCP1-F1
#
_cell.length_a   1.000
_cell.length_b   1.000
_cell.length_c   1.000
_cell.angle_alpha   90.00
_cell.angle_beta   90.00
_cell.angle_gamma   90.00
#
_symmetry.space_group_name_H-M   'P 1'
#
loop_
_entity.id
_entity.type
_entity.pdbx_description
1 polymer ?
#
loop_
_entity_poly.entity_id
_entity_poly.type
_entity_poly.pdbx_seq_one_letter_code
_entity_poly.pdbx_strand_id
1 'polypeptide(L)'
;GWVLRKLDVPLVPVILGTLLGNTMENNLRRAVTISNGDYWTLVHSPLSIALWSVAIIGFILPLFVGRVVKARMHARRDTEGSTSD
;
A
#
# COMPACT_ATOMS: atom_id res chain seq x y z
N GLY A 1 -9.28 -16.66 -22.85
CA GLY A 1 -9.62 -15.61 -21.87
C GLY A 1 -10.98 -15.84 -21.22
N TRP A 2 -11.10 -16.84 -20.34
CA TRP A 2 -12.27 -16.99 -19.46
C TRP A 2 -12.00 -16.36 -18.09
N VAL A 3 -10.78 -16.56 -17.55
CA VAL A 3 -10.34 -16.02 -16.25
C VAL A 3 -10.34 -14.48 -16.22
N LEU A 4 -9.68 -13.81 -17.17
CA LEU A 4 -9.66 -12.33 -17.23
C LEU A 4 -11.05 -11.71 -17.41
N ARG A 5 -11.93 -12.39 -18.13
CA ARG A 5 -13.31 -11.95 -18.37
C ARG A 5 -14.18 -12.16 -17.13
N LYS A 6 -13.90 -13.19 -16.33
CA LYS A 6 -14.59 -13.47 -15.06
C LYS A 6 -14.07 -12.63 -13.89
N LEU A 7 -12.84 -12.14 -13.98
CA LEU A 7 -12.24 -11.23 -13.00
C LEU A 7 -12.55 -9.74 -13.28
N ASP A 8 -13.29 -9.44 -14.37
CA ASP A 8 -13.64 -8.07 -14.81
C ASP A 8 -12.45 -7.09 -14.72
N VAL A 9 -11.23 -7.60 -14.96
CA VAL A 9 -10.02 -6.79 -14.76
C VAL A 9 -10.01 -5.74 -15.87
N PRO A 10 -9.99 -4.45 -15.54
CA PRO A 10 -9.96 -3.43 -16.57
C PRO A 10 -8.67 -3.58 -17.40
N LEU A 11 -8.76 -3.32 -18.71
CA LEU A 11 -7.61 -3.45 -19.60
C LEU A 11 -6.45 -2.48 -19.22
N VAL A 12 -6.80 -1.33 -18.65
CA VAL A 12 -5.88 -0.27 -18.26
C VAL A 12 -4.79 -0.74 -17.27
N PRO A 13 -5.10 -1.32 -16.09
CA PRO A 13 -4.07 -1.82 -15.18
C PRO A 13 -3.24 -2.97 -15.77
N VAL A 14 -3.80 -3.78 -16.68
CA VAL A 14 -3.03 -4.83 -17.36
C VAL A 14 -1.95 -4.20 -18.23
N ILE A 15 -2.30 -3.25 -19.08
CA ILE A 15 -1.34 -2.55 -19.94
C ILE A 15 -0.30 -1.82 -19.08
N LEU A 16 -0.73 -1.12 -18.02
CA LEU A 16 0.16 -0.43 -17.10
C LEU A 16 1.15 -1.40 -16.43
N GLY A 17 0.66 -2.53 -15.96
CA GLY A 17 1.49 -3.60 -15.39
C GLY A 17 2.51 -4.14 -16.40
N THR A 18 2.13 -4.32 -17.67
CA THR A 18 3.06 -4.79 -18.70
C THR A 18 4.13 -3.75 -19.06
N LEU A 19 3.76 -2.47 -19.14
CA LEU A 19 4.69 -1.37 -19.42
C LEU A 19 5.70 -1.19 -18.28
N LEU A 20 5.21 -1.18 -17.04
CA LEU A 20 6.08 -1.00 -15.87
C LEU A 20 6.83 -2.28 -15.50
N GLY A 21 6.30 -3.45 -15.84
CA GLY A 21 6.84 -4.75 -15.46
C GLY A 21 8.29 -4.94 -15.91
N ASN A 22 8.60 -4.57 -17.17
CA ASN A 22 9.98 -4.63 -17.67
C ASN A 22 10.94 -3.76 -16.84
N THR A 23 10.51 -2.55 -16.49
CA THR A 23 11.31 -1.64 -15.66
C THR A 23 11.47 -2.16 -14.23
N MET A 24 10.43 -2.77 -13.67
CA MET A 24 10.48 -3.39 -12.35
C MET A 24 11.47 -4.56 -12.31
N GLU A 25 11.41 -5.45 -13.30
CA GLU A 25 12.32 -6.60 -13.41
C GLU A 25 13.78 -6.16 -13.56
N ASN A 26 14.03 -5.15 -14.39
CA ASN A 26 15.37 -4.59 -14.57
C ASN A 26 15.92 -4.01 -13.27
N ASN A 27 15.10 -3.29 -12.50
CA ASN A 27 15.51 -2.75 -11.19
C ASN A 27 15.71 -3.85 -10.14
N LEU A 28 14.86 -4.87 -10.13
CA LEU A 28 15.01 -6.04 -9.25
C LEU A 28 16.34 -6.76 -9.53
N ARG A 29 16.61 -7.09 -10.80
CA ARG A 29 17.87 -7.72 -11.22
C ARG A 29 19.05 -6.86 -10.85
N ARG A 30 18.99 -5.56 -11.13
CA ARG A 30 20.05 -4.61 -10.77
C ARG A 30 20.33 -4.62 -9.27
N ALA A 31 19.29 -4.59 -8.43
CA ALA A 31 19.44 -4.61 -6.98
C ALA A 31 20.12 -5.91 -6.50
N VAL A 32 19.68 -7.06 -7.00
CA VAL A 32 20.27 -8.37 -6.65
C VAL A 32 21.72 -8.47 -7.15
N THR A 33 22.02 -8.00 -8.36
CA THR A 33 23.39 -7.96 -8.89
C THR A 33 24.31 -7.08 -8.06
N ILE A 34 23.85 -5.91 -7.61
CA ILE A 34 24.61 -5.02 -6.71
C ILE A 34 24.90 -5.71 -5.38
N SER A 35 23.95 -6.51 -4.89
CA SER A 35 24.10 -7.29 -3.66
C SER A 35 24.76 -8.65 -3.86
N ASN A 36 25.55 -8.83 -4.92
CA ASN A 36 26.30 -10.06 -5.23
C ASN A 36 25.41 -11.33 -5.30
N GLY A 37 24.17 -11.20 -5.76
CA GLY A 37 23.23 -12.32 -5.84
C GLY A 37 22.42 -12.56 -4.57
N ASP A 38 22.59 -11.75 -3.52
CA ASP A 38 21.83 -11.88 -2.29
C ASP A 38 20.41 -11.30 -2.41
N TYR A 39 19.43 -12.17 -2.54
CA TYR A 39 18.01 -11.81 -2.57
C TYR A 39 17.50 -11.27 -1.22
N TRP A 40 18.21 -11.56 -0.12
CA TRP A 40 17.85 -11.10 1.21
C TRP A 40 17.97 -9.57 1.33
N THR A 41 18.78 -8.95 0.48
CA THR A 41 18.92 -7.48 0.38
C THR A 41 17.58 -6.76 0.19
N LEU A 42 16.58 -7.42 -0.42
CA LEU A 42 15.27 -6.85 -0.70
C LEU A 42 14.45 -6.62 0.58
N VAL A 43 14.80 -7.30 1.67
CA VAL A 43 14.10 -7.22 2.96
C VAL A 43 15.01 -6.67 4.06
N HIS A 44 16.29 -7.06 4.07
CA HIS A 44 17.23 -6.72 5.14
C HIS A 44 18.03 -5.43 4.93
N SER A 45 18.02 -4.84 3.74
CA SER A 45 18.73 -3.57 3.57
C SER A 45 18.09 -2.47 4.44
N PRO A 46 18.87 -1.54 5.00
CA PRO A 46 18.33 -0.44 5.82
C PRO A 46 17.21 0.33 5.11
N LEU A 47 17.33 0.51 3.79
CA LEU A 47 16.31 1.16 2.97
C LEU A 47 15.03 0.33 2.88
N SER A 48 15.15 -0.98 2.64
CA SER A 48 14.00 -1.89 2.61
C SER A 48 13.26 -1.89 3.95
N ILE A 49 14.00 -1.96 5.06
CA ILE A 49 13.41 -1.93 6.41
C ILE A 49 12.63 -0.63 6.64
N ALA A 50 13.18 0.51 6.23
CA ALA A 50 12.49 1.79 6.35
C ALA A 50 11.20 1.82 5.52
N LEU A 51 11.24 1.36 4.27
CA LEU A 51 10.06 1.28 3.39
C LEU A 51 8.98 0.35 3.94
N TRP A 52 9.37 -0.84 4.41
CA TRP A 52 8.45 -1.78 5.06
C TRP A 52 7.85 -1.19 6.34
N SER A 53 8.65 -0.49 7.14
CA SER A 53 8.18 0.17 8.35
C SER A 53 7.11 1.22 8.01
N VAL A 54 7.36 2.07 7.02
CA VAL A 54 6.37 3.08 6.56
C VAL A 54 5.10 2.41 6.04
N ALA A 55 5.23 1.36 5.22
CA ALA A 55 4.09 0.63 4.68
C ALA A 55 3.23 -0.01 5.78
N ILE A 56 3.88 -0.70 6.73
CA ILE A 56 3.22 -1.35 7.86
C ILE A 56 2.54 -0.31 8.75
N ILE A 57 3.23 0.78 9.11
CA ILE A 57 2.66 1.85 9.93
C ILE A 57 1.47 2.49 9.21
N GLY A 58 1.62 2.85 7.93
CA GLY A 58 0.56 3.48 7.14
C GLY A 58 -0.68 2.58 6.98
N PHE A 59 -0.49 1.27 6.93
CA PHE A 59 -1.59 0.29 6.87
C PHE A 59 -2.22 0.04 8.25
N ILE A 60 -1.41 -0.11 9.29
CA ILE A 60 -1.86 -0.49 10.65
C ILE A 60 -2.50 0.69 11.39
N LEU A 61 -1.91 1.88 11.31
CA LEU A 61 -2.36 3.07 12.02
C LEU A 61 -3.87 3.36 11.85
N PRO A 62 -4.44 3.40 10.63
CA PRO A 62 -5.87 3.63 10.46
C PRO A 62 -6.76 2.49 10.97
N LEU A 63 -6.28 1.24 11.00
CA LEU A 63 -7.06 0.11 11.51
C LEU A 63 -7.29 0.20 13.02
N PHE A 64 -6.30 0.68 13.77
CA PHE A 64 -6.41 0.85 15.23
C PHE A 64 -6.98 2.21 15.62
N VAL A 65 -6.48 3.29 15.02
CA VAL A 65 -6.85 4.66 15.39
C VAL A 65 -8.14 5.12 14.71
N GLY A 66 -8.47 4.55 13.53
CA GLY A 66 -9.67 4.92 12.78
C GLY A 66 -10.97 4.70 13.55
N ARG A 67 -11.04 3.66 14.41
CA ARG A 67 -12.22 3.46 15.27
C ARG A 67 -12.37 4.56 16.33
N VAL A 68 -11.26 4.97 16.94
CA VAL A 68 -11.25 6.02 17.98
C VAL A 68 -11.53 7.40 17.38
N VAL A 69 -10.95 7.69 16.20
CA VAL A 69 -11.18 8.95 15.48
C VAL A 69 -12.64 9.03 15.01
N LYS A 70 -13.19 7.95 14.43
CA LYS A 70 -14.59 7.92 14.00
C LYS A 70 -15.55 8.09 15.19
N ALA A 71 -15.27 7.44 16.33
CA ALA A 71 -16.07 7.60 17.55
C ALA A 71 -16.06 9.05 18.07
N ARG A 72 -14.90 9.72 18.06
CA ARG A 72 -14.79 11.14 18.46
C ARG A 72 -15.50 12.10 17.49
N MET A 73 -15.54 11.78 16.19
CA MET A 73 -16.22 12.61 15.21
C MET A 73 -17.75 12.56 15.34
N HIS A 74 -18.32 11.42 15.74
CA HIS A 74 -19.75 11.31 16.02
C HIS A 74 -20.14 12.07 17.30
N ALA A 75 -19.38 11.91 18.39
CA ALA A 75 -19.69 12.59 19.66
C ALA A 75 -19.68 14.13 19.58
N ARG A 76 -18.90 14.73 18.67
CA ARG A 76 -18.86 16.19 18.46
C ARG A 76 -20.08 16.74 17.72
N ARG A 77 -20.72 15.94 16.86
CA ARG A 77 -21.91 16.36 16.10
C ARG A 77 -23.14 16.52 16.99
N ASP A 78 -23.25 15.71 18.04
CA ASP A 78 -24.43 15.70 18.90
C ASP A 78 -24.47 16.91 19.86
N THR A 79 -23.31 17.50 20.19
CA THR A 79 -23.23 18.70 21.06
C THR A 79 -23.52 20.00 20.30
N GLU A 80 -23.20 20.07 19.02
CA GLU A 80 -23.51 21.23 18.17
C GLU A 80 -25.01 21.33 17.86
N GLY A 81 -25.71 20.19 17.74
CA GLY A 81 -27.15 20.16 17.50
C GLY A 81 -28.01 20.61 18.70
N SER A 82 -27.53 20.45 19.94
CA SER A 82 -28.31 20.79 21.14
C SER A 82 -28.25 22.27 21.55
N THR A 83 -27.42 23.07 20.90
CA THR A 83 -27.19 24.48 21.27
C THR A 83 -27.90 25.46 20.31
N SER A 84 -28.57 24.95 19.28
CA SER A 84 -29.22 25.75 18.24
C SER A 84 -30.75 25.71 18.27
N ASP A 85 -31.35 25.03 19.26
CA ASP A 85 -32.81 24.99 19.51
C ASP A 85 -33.22 25.95 20.65
#